data_AF-A0A533VC76-F1
#
_entry.id   AF-A0A533VC76-F1
#
_cell.length_a   1.000
_cell.length_b   1.000
_cell.length_c   1.000
_cell.angle_alpha   90.00
_cell.angle_beta   90.00
_cell.angle_gamma   90.00
#
_symmetry.space_group_name_H-M   'P 1'
#
loop_
_entity.id
_entity.type
_entity.pdbx_description
1 polymer ?
#
loop_
_entity_poly.entity_id
_entity_poly.type
_entity_poly.pdbx_seq_one_letter_code
_entity_poly.pdbx_strand_id
1 'polypeptide(L)'
;MVFESVKRINELVKRMGLLEDNIAVETEYIKEMYVNASKSMSESQHYFLNGVQAAPVTKSYLLTKKGIEVVGEEAIPISTFIDQVLNFANYPKKKIEVLMVLAKHLEAMPMNLS
;
A
#
# COMPACT_ATOMS: atom_id res chain seq x y z
N MET A 1 -6.03 -29.47 29.67
CA MET A 1 -6.25 -28.01 29.69
C MET A 1 -5.13 -27.23 29.00
N VAL A 2 -3.86 -27.43 29.36
CA VAL A 2 -2.72 -26.76 28.69
C VAL A 2 -2.60 -27.17 27.21
N PHE A 3 -2.70 -28.46 26.90
CA PHE A 3 -2.66 -28.97 25.50
C PHE A 3 -3.72 -28.34 24.59
N GLU A 4 -4.95 -28.19 25.09
CA GLU A 4 -6.04 -27.56 24.33
C GLU A 4 -5.80 -26.05 24.14
N SER A 5 -5.20 -25.38 25.14
CA SER A 5 -4.83 -23.97 25.01
C SER A 5 -3.77 -23.76 23.93
N VAL A 6 -2.75 -24.62 23.88
CA VAL A 6 -1.72 -24.60 22.84
C VAL A 6 -2.33 -24.84 21.46
N LYS A 7 -3.22 -25.83 21.32
CA LYS A 7 -3.92 -26.11 20.05
C LYS A 7 -4.70 -24.90 19.55
N ARG A 8 -5.46 -24.25 20.43
CA ARG A 8 -6.25 -23.06 20.10
C ARG A 8 -5.39 -21.86 19.71
N ILE A 9 -4.25 -21.66 20.37
CA ILE A 9 -3.29 -20.60 20.01
C ILE A 9 -2.65 -20.89 18.65
N ASN A 10 -2.26 -22.15 18.38
CA ASN A 10 -1.69 -22.53 17.09
C ASN A 10 -2.66 -22.30 15.93
N GLU A 11 -3.96 -22.49 16.16
CA GLU A 11 -4.98 -22.17 15.15
C GLU A 11 -5.05 -20.66 14.85
N LEU A 12 -4.88 -19.81 15.85
CA LEU A 12 -4.77 -18.35 15.64
C LEU A 12 -3.53 -18.01 14.82
N VAL A 13 -2.39 -18.64 15.11
CA VAL A 13 -1.14 -18.44 14.33
C VAL A 13 -1.34 -18.83 12.86
N LYS A 14 -1.99 -19.96 12.58
CA LYS A 14 -2.29 -20.38 11.20
C LYS A 14 -3.15 -19.37 10.47
N ARG A 15 -4.21 -18.87 11.12
CA ARG A 15 -5.10 -17.85 10.54
C ARG A 15 -4.37 -16.54 10.30
N MET A 16 -3.43 -16.18 11.18
CA MET A 16 -2.59 -15.00 10.98
C MET A 16 -1.69 -15.18 9.75
N GLY A 17 -1.05 -16.34 9.58
CA GLY A 17 -0.24 -16.62 8.38
C GLY A 17 -1.04 -16.53 7.08
N LEU A 18 -2.24 -17.13 7.04
CA LEU A 18 -3.14 -16.99 5.88
C LEU A 18 -3.55 -15.53 5.62
N LEU A 19 -3.75 -14.74 6.68
CA LEU A 19 -4.06 -13.32 6.54
C LEU A 19 -2.87 -12.54 5.97
N GLU A 20 -1.65 -12.85 6.40
CA GLU A 20 -0.42 -12.22 5.89
C GLU A 20 -0.20 -12.55 4.41
N ASP A 21 -0.45 -13.79 3.99
CA ASP A 21 -0.40 -14.20 2.58
C ASP A 21 -1.43 -13.42 1.74
N ASN A 22 -2.67 -13.30 2.24
CA ASN A 22 -3.70 -12.51 1.56
C ASN A 22 -3.32 -11.02 1.47
N ILE A 23 -2.73 -10.44 2.52
CA ILE A 23 -2.22 -9.06 2.47
C ILE A 23 -1.15 -8.90 1.39
N ALA A 24 -0.27 -9.89 1.19
CA ALA A 24 0.73 -9.85 0.14
C ALA A 24 0.10 -9.89 -1.26
N VAL A 25 -0.93 -10.72 -1.47
CA VAL A 25 -1.68 -10.75 -2.74
C VAL A 25 -2.33 -9.39 -3.04
N GLU A 26 -3.04 -8.82 -2.07
CA GLU A 26 -3.68 -7.50 -2.23
C GLU A 26 -2.65 -6.37 -2.43
N THR A 27 -1.46 -6.51 -1.84
CA THR A 27 -0.36 -5.57 -2.04
C THR A 27 0.10 -5.54 -3.50
N GLU A 28 0.30 -6.71 -4.11
CA GLU A 28 0.70 -6.80 -5.51
C GLU A 28 -0.40 -6.26 -6.45
N TYR A 29 -1.67 -6.55 -6.15
CA TYR A 29 -2.79 -5.99 -6.90
C TYR A 29 -2.82 -4.45 -6.83
N ILE A 30 -2.66 -3.86 -5.64
CA ILE A 30 -2.61 -2.40 -5.48
C ILE A 30 -1.42 -1.80 -6.23
N LYS A 31 -0.23 -2.43 -6.19
CA LYS A 31 0.94 -1.99 -6.97
C LYS A 31 0.62 -1.91 -8.46
N GLU A 32 0.01 -2.95 -9.01
CA GLU A 32 -0.38 -2.98 -10.43
C GLU A 32 -1.36 -1.86 -10.77
N MET A 33 -2.40 -1.67 -9.94
CA MET A 33 -3.39 -0.60 -10.15
C MET A 33 -2.76 0.79 -10.13
N TYR A 34 -1.81 1.06 -9.22
CA TYR A 34 -1.08 2.32 -9.20
C TYR A 34 -0.16 2.51 -10.41
N VAL A 35 0.49 1.45 -10.88
CA VAL A 35 1.32 1.50 -12.11
C VAL A 35 0.45 1.84 -13.32
N ASN A 36 -0.72 1.20 -13.44
CA ASN A 36 -1.66 1.47 -14.52
C ASN A 36 -2.21 2.91 -14.44
N ALA A 37 -2.57 3.33 -13.23
CA ALA A 37 -2.99 4.70 -12.96
C ALA A 37 -1.92 5.69 -13.42
N SER A 38 -0.69 5.57 -12.91
CA SER A 38 0.45 6.40 -13.30
C SER A 38 0.63 6.47 -14.82
N LYS A 39 0.64 5.32 -15.52
CA LYS A 39 0.82 5.29 -16.98
C LYS A 39 -0.28 6.01 -17.76
N SER A 40 -1.51 6.02 -17.24
CA SER A 40 -2.64 6.70 -17.87
C SER A 40 -2.66 8.22 -17.64
N MET A 41 -1.84 8.73 -16.71
CA MET A 41 -1.69 10.16 -16.48
C MET A 41 -0.90 10.82 -17.61
N SER A 42 -1.26 12.06 -17.93
CA SER A 42 -0.44 12.95 -18.75
C SER A 42 0.73 13.55 -17.97
N GLU A 43 1.72 14.12 -18.65
CA GLU A 43 2.93 14.70 -18.01
C GLU A 43 2.60 15.86 -17.05
N SER A 44 1.46 16.55 -17.22
CA SER A 44 1.03 17.66 -16.37
C SER A 44 0.14 17.23 -15.21
N GLN A 45 -0.39 16.01 -15.24
CA GLN A 45 -1.23 15.47 -14.18
C GLN A 45 -0.38 14.95 -13.03
N HIS A 46 -0.81 15.29 -11.81
CA HIS A 46 -0.28 14.76 -10.57
C HIS A 46 -1.43 14.58 -9.58
N TYR A 47 -1.32 13.61 -8.68
CA TYR A 47 -2.31 13.33 -7.66
C TYR A 47 -1.65 13.26 -6.28
N PHE A 48 -2.20 13.96 -5.29
CA PHE A 48 -1.65 14.02 -3.95
C PHE A 48 -2.12 12.85 -3.08
N LEU A 49 -1.16 12.03 -2.61
CA LEU A 49 -1.39 10.88 -1.75
C LEU A 49 -1.42 11.29 -0.27
N ASN A 50 -2.43 12.08 0.09
CA ASN A 50 -2.60 12.60 1.44
C ASN A 50 -2.79 11.48 2.48
N GLY A 51 -2.12 11.60 3.63
CA GLY A 51 -2.26 10.63 4.73
C GLY A 51 -1.47 9.33 4.53
N VAL A 52 -0.73 9.20 3.42
CA VAL A 52 0.19 8.08 3.20
C VAL A 52 1.55 8.41 3.80
N GLN A 53 2.11 7.48 4.56
CA GLN A 53 3.40 7.63 5.23
C GLN A 53 4.30 6.42 4.99
N ALA A 54 5.51 6.66 4.49
CA ALA A 54 6.51 5.63 4.21
C ALA A 54 7.70 5.64 5.20
N ALA A 55 7.79 6.68 6.04
CA ALA A 55 8.90 6.89 6.97
C ALA A 55 8.44 7.78 8.15
N PRO A 56 9.18 7.82 9.27
CA PRO A 56 8.85 8.67 10.41
C PRO A 56 8.71 10.16 10.06
N VAL A 57 9.49 10.64 9.09
CA VAL A 57 9.41 12.00 8.59
C VAL A 57 8.23 12.12 7.64
N THR A 58 7.30 13.02 7.94
CA THR A 58 6.17 13.33 7.06
C THR A 58 6.67 13.97 5.78
N LYS A 59 6.34 13.37 4.64
CA LYS A 59 6.62 13.88 3.31
C LYS A 59 5.33 13.98 2.50
N SER A 60 5.33 14.86 1.51
CA SER A 60 4.23 14.97 0.55
C SER A 60 4.55 14.13 -0.68
N TYR A 61 3.73 13.13 -0.96
CA TYR A 61 3.91 12.21 -2.09
C TYR A 61 2.92 12.53 -3.19
N LEU A 62 3.43 12.66 -4.41
CA LEU A 62 2.64 12.89 -5.62
C LEU A 62 2.75 11.67 -6.53
N LEU A 63 1.62 11.07 -6.90
CA LEU A 63 1.59 10.15 -8.03
C LEU A 63 1.65 10.96 -9.32
N THR A 64 2.59 10.65 -10.19
CA THR A 64 2.74 11.24 -11.52
C THR A 64 2.88 10.14 -12.56
N LYS A 65 2.99 10.52 -13.83
CA LYS A 65 3.27 9.57 -14.92
C LYS A 65 4.63 8.85 -14.80
N LYS A 66 5.57 9.43 -14.05
CA LYS A 66 6.93 8.89 -13.89
C LYS A 66 7.10 8.04 -12.63
N GLY A 67 6.13 8.03 -11.73
CA GLY A 67 6.18 7.29 -10.48
C GLY A 67 5.70 8.15 -9.31
N ILE A 68 6.37 8.01 -8.15
CA ILE A 68 6.06 8.78 -6.95
C ILE A 68 7.09 9.89 -6.78
N GLU A 69 6.65 11.14 -6.92
CA GLU A 69 7.49 12.30 -6.70
C GLU A 69 7.39 12.79 -5.26
N VAL A 70 8.53 13.22 -4.74
CA VAL A 70 8.68 13.86 -3.44
C VAL A 70 9.44 15.14 -3.67
N VAL A 71 8.97 16.25 -3.08
CA VAL A 71 9.57 17.57 -3.31
C VAL A 71 11.05 17.57 -2.93
N GLY A 72 11.91 17.85 -3.91
CA GLY A 72 13.36 17.93 -3.73
C GLY A 72 14.10 16.59 -3.80
N GLU A 73 13.43 15.49 -4.16
CA GLU A 73 14.00 14.16 -4.28
C GLU A 73 13.76 13.58 -5.69
N GLU A 74 14.51 12.54 -6.05
CA GLU A 74 14.24 11.79 -7.27
C GLU A 74 12.93 11.00 -7.16
N ALA A 75 12.28 10.77 -8.30
CA ALA A 75 11.05 9.99 -8.35
C ALA A 75 11.31 8.55 -7.89
N ILE A 76 10.49 8.10 -6.94
CA ILE A 76 10.54 6.76 -6.37
C ILE A 76 9.70 5.82 -7.24
N PRO A 77 10.19 4.62 -7.58
CA PRO A 77 9.35 3.61 -8.22
C PRO A 77 8.13 3.26 -7.37
N ILE A 78 6.97 3.12 -8.00
CA ILE A 78 5.68 2.89 -7.32
C ILE A 78 5.73 1.65 -6.42
N SER A 79 6.29 0.54 -6.91
CA SER A 79 6.42 -0.70 -6.14
C SER A 79 7.23 -0.47 -4.86
N THR A 80 8.40 0.16 -5.00
CA THR A 80 9.28 0.51 -3.88
C THR A 80 8.59 1.40 -2.86
N PHE A 81 7.83 2.40 -3.31
CA PHE A 81 7.08 3.28 -2.43
C PHE A 81 6.01 2.53 -1.63
N ILE A 82 5.20 1.70 -2.29
CA ILE A 82 4.15 0.91 -1.62
C ILE A 82 4.76 -0.07 -0.62
N ASP A 83 5.89 -0.69 -0.95
CA ASP A 83 6.62 -1.56 -0.01
C ASP A 83 7.09 -0.79 1.22
N GLN A 84 7.65 0.40 1.05
CA GLN A 84 8.07 1.24 2.18
C GLN A 84 6.89 1.64 3.07
N VAL A 85 5.77 2.03 2.46
CA VAL A 85 4.52 2.39 3.14
C VAL A 85 3.99 1.22 3.99
N LEU A 86 3.94 0.01 3.44
CA LEU A 86 3.46 -1.17 4.15
C LEU A 86 4.46 -1.69 5.20
N ASN A 87 5.76 -1.56 4.94
CA ASN A 87 6.79 -1.91 5.93
C ASN A 87 6.74 -0.96 7.13
N PHE A 88 6.47 0.33 6.91
CA PHE A 88 6.28 1.31 7.97
C PHE A 88 5.02 1.04 8.82
N ALA A 89 3.96 0.50 8.21
CA ALA A 89 2.76 0.05 8.91
C ALA A 89 3.00 -1.16 9.84
N ASN A 90 4.09 -1.90 9.66
CA ASN A 90 4.72 -2.87 10.57
C ASN A 90 3.89 -3.98 11.25
N TYR A 91 2.57 -4.09 11.06
CA TYR A 91 1.74 -5.25 11.46
C TYR A 91 0.47 -5.41 10.60
N PRO A 92 -0.13 -6.62 10.54
CA PRO A 92 -1.17 -6.97 9.56
C PRO A 92 -2.37 -6.02 9.52
N LYS A 93 -2.97 -5.69 10.68
CA LYS A 93 -4.13 -4.79 10.73
C LYS A 93 -3.81 -3.40 10.16
N LYS A 94 -2.66 -2.81 10.48
CA LYS A 94 -2.28 -1.49 9.97
C LYS A 94 -1.90 -1.53 8.50
N LYS A 95 -1.31 -2.63 8.01
CA LYS A 95 -1.12 -2.85 6.57
C LYS A 95 -2.46 -2.84 5.82
N ILE A 96 -3.50 -3.50 6.36
CA ILE A 96 -4.86 -3.47 5.78
C ILE A 96 -5.44 -2.05 5.78
N GLU A 97 -5.32 -1.31 6.89
CA GLU A 97 -5.77 0.09 6.97
C GLU A 97 -5.08 0.96 5.91
N VAL A 98 -3.78 0.76 5.69
CA VAL A 98 -3.01 1.49 4.68
C VAL A 98 -3.38 1.06 3.26
N LEU A 99 -3.55 -0.23 2.98
CA LEU A 99 -4.08 -0.71 1.69
C LEU A 99 -5.44 -0.08 1.37
N MET A 100 -6.31 0.05 2.37
CA MET A 100 -7.61 0.71 2.22
C MET A 100 -7.48 2.20 1.91
N VAL A 101 -6.53 2.91 2.53
CA VAL A 101 -6.24 4.32 2.18
C VAL A 101 -5.75 4.43 0.73
N LEU A 102 -4.83 3.55 0.30
CA LEU A 102 -4.34 3.51 -1.07
C LEU A 102 -5.46 3.20 -2.08
N ALA A 103 -6.33 2.24 -1.77
CA ALA A 103 -7.48 1.92 -2.61
C ALA A 103 -8.46 3.11 -2.76
N LYS A 104 -8.73 3.84 -1.66
CA LYS A 104 -9.57 5.05 -1.70
C LYS A 104 -8.98 6.16 -2.55
N HIS A 105 -7.65 6.28 -2.61
CA HIS A 105 -7.01 7.22 -3.52
C HIS A 105 -7.24 6.82 -4.98
N LEU A 106 -7.10 5.54 -5.33
CA LEU A 106 -7.39 5.05 -6.67
C LEU A 106 -8.86 5.29 -7.05
N GLU A 107 -9.80 5.02 -6.14
CA GLU A 107 -11.23 5.29 -6.34
C GLU A 107 -11.53 6.78 -6.57
N ALA A 108 -10.83 7.66 -5.85
CA ALA A 108 -11.00 9.10 -5.96
C ALA A 108 -10.28 9.72 -7.19
N MET A 109 -9.41 8.97 -7.86
CA MET A 109 -8.76 9.45 -9.08
C MET A 109 -9.78 9.52 -10.23
N PRO A 110 -9.84 10.62 -10.98
CA PRO A 110 -10.76 10.78 -12.10
C PRO A 110 -10.27 10.02 -13.34
N MET A 111 -10.05 8.71 -13.22
CA MET A 111 -9.54 7.86 -14.30
C MET A 111 -10.51 6.72 -14.58
N ASN A 112 -10.74 6.44 -15.86
CA ASN A 112 -11.45 5.24 -16.28
C ASN A 112 -10.53 4.03 -16.04
N LEU A 113 -10.60 3.47 -14.84
CA LEU A 113 -10.05 2.15 -14.53
C LEU A 113 -11.04 1.11 -15.08
N SER A 114 -11.14 1.01 -16.41
CA SER A 114 -11.99 0.04 -17.12
C SER A 114 -11.18 -1.16 -17.57
#